data_AF-A0A6P8NIP4-F1
#
_entry.id   AF-A0A6P8NIP4-F1
#
_cell.length_a   1.000
_cell.length_b   1.000
_cell.length_c   1.000
_cell.angle_alpha   90.00
_cell.angle_beta   90.00
_cell.angle_gamma   90.00
#
_symmetry.space_group_name_H-M   'P 1'
#
loop_
_entity.id
_entity.type
_entity.pdbx_description
1 polymer ?
#
loop_
_entity_poly.entity_id
_entity_poly.type
_entity_poly.pdbx_seq_one_letter_code
_entity_poly.pdbx_strand_id
1 'polypeptide(L)'
;MALTNILLLSQISGYVVALVLSLCIIIPMSLHEDEFRGHCLLFSTGTWQESDGQFVVNWASQAYCNYTIFVGLMLLLTSAVQIYRLSLLMYRGEDSSFLSAFIDVVSSIFLTTITLIAAIIITLGFMTWCQCMTKRFPSCELAAGNDIDKADGIDTTGFHIELAAVQFGTWTSLSIWVGLSVFAVLKLLRYHQLENMKVSMYRERQRLIEAARSNEIQEST
;
A
#
# COMPACT_ATOMS: atom_id res chain seq x y z
N MET A 1 12.87 -7.14 25.83
CA MET A 1 13.59 -6.20 24.94
C MET A 1 13.91 -6.82 23.57
N ALA A 2 14.54 -8.00 23.48
CA ALA A 2 14.90 -8.61 22.19
C ALA A 2 13.73 -8.81 21.19
N LEU A 3 12.58 -9.33 21.65
CA LEU A 3 11.42 -9.57 20.79
C LEU A 3 10.78 -8.28 20.24
N THR A 4 10.82 -7.18 21.01
CA THR A 4 10.34 -5.86 20.55
C THR A 4 11.20 -5.33 19.43
N ASN A 5 12.53 -5.50 19.54
CA ASN A 5 13.48 -5.05 18.53
C ASN A 5 13.35 -5.85 17.23
N ILE A 6 13.12 -7.16 17.30
CA ILE A 6 12.91 -8.01 16.11
C ILE A 6 11.65 -7.61 15.36
N LEU A 7 10.54 -7.39 16.07
CA LEU A 7 9.27 -6.99 15.45
C LEU A 7 9.38 -5.59 14.80
N LEU A 8 10.06 -4.66 15.47
CA LEU A 8 10.25 -3.30 14.97
C LEU A 8 11.18 -3.26 13.75
N LEU A 9 12.24 -4.07 13.75
CA LEU A 9 13.13 -4.24 12.59
C LEU A 9 12.40 -4.85 11.39
N SER A 10 11.57 -5.88 11.62
CA SER A 10 10.75 -6.49 10.57
C SER A 10 9.71 -5.52 9.97
N GLN A 11 9.17 -4.61 10.79
CA GLN A 11 8.26 -3.57 10.28
C GLN A 11 9.00 -2.57 9.39
N ILE A 12 10.18 -2.11 9.81
CA ILE A 12 10.98 -1.17 9.02
C ILE A 12 11.38 -1.80 7.68
N SER A 13 11.86 -3.05 7.67
CA SER A 13 12.19 -3.73 6.42
C SER A 13 10.97 -3.85 5.50
N GLY A 14 9.81 -4.20 6.06
CA GLY A 14 8.54 -4.23 5.34
C GLY A 14 8.17 -2.87 4.72
N TYR A 15 8.30 -1.78 5.47
CA TYR A 15 8.04 -0.43 4.96
C TYR A 15 9.05 0.02 3.90
N VAL A 16 10.33 -0.38 4.00
CA VAL A 16 11.34 -0.10 2.97
C VAL A 16 10.97 -0.79 1.66
N VAL A 17 10.56 -2.06 1.71
CA VAL A 17 10.11 -2.77 0.51
C VAL A 17 8.82 -2.14 -0.04
N ALA A 18 7.86 -1.77 0.82
CA ALA A 18 6.65 -1.06 0.40
C ALA A 18 6.96 0.28 -0.30
N LEU A 19 7.98 1.00 0.17
CA LEU A 19 8.44 2.25 -0.46
C LEU A 19 9.00 1.98 -1.87
N VAL A 20 9.84 0.97 -2.05
CA VAL A 20 10.35 0.60 -3.39
C VAL A 20 9.21 0.20 -4.32
N LEU A 21 8.26 -0.61 -3.85
CA LEU A 21 7.10 -1.01 -4.66
C LEU A 21 6.20 0.17 -5.03
N SER A 22 6.09 1.18 -4.18
CA SER A 22 5.33 2.40 -4.52
C SER A 22 5.93 3.15 -5.71
N LEU A 23 7.26 3.16 -5.84
CA LEU A 23 7.95 3.70 -7.02
C LEU A 23 7.71 2.84 -8.26
N CYS A 24 7.68 1.52 -8.11
CA CYS A 24 7.32 0.58 -9.18
C CYS A 24 5.85 0.71 -9.65
N ILE A 25 5.01 1.45 -8.93
CA ILE A 25 3.63 1.77 -9.35
C ILE A 25 3.61 3.15 -10.00
N ILE A 26 4.14 4.17 -9.31
CA ILE A 26 4.05 5.57 -9.76
C ILE A 26 4.79 5.79 -11.07
N ILE A 27 6.05 5.33 -11.17
CA ILE A 27 6.91 5.62 -12.32
C ILE A 27 6.30 5.07 -13.62
N PRO A 28 6.03 3.77 -13.77
CA PRO A 28 5.46 3.24 -15.01
C PRO A 28 4.06 3.78 -15.27
N MET A 29 3.24 4.06 -14.25
CA MET A 29 1.91 4.65 -14.47
C MET A 29 1.99 6.10 -14.97
N SER A 30 2.98 6.87 -14.53
CA SER A 30 3.20 8.25 -15.00
C SER A 30 3.79 8.33 -16.40
N LEU A 31 4.70 7.40 -16.74
CA LEU A 31 5.23 7.28 -18.10
C LEU A 31 4.12 6.89 -19.07
N HIS A 32 3.31 5.92 -18.68
CA HIS A 32 2.14 5.49 -19.42
C HIS A 32 1.17 6.65 -19.73
N GLU A 33 0.89 7.52 -18.76
CA GLU A 33 0.01 8.66 -18.98
C GLU A 33 0.60 9.67 -19.99
N ASP A 34 1.92 9.87 -19.99
CA ASP A 34 2.60 10.77 -20.93
C ASP A 34 2.62 10.18 -22.36
N GLU A 35 2.95 8.89 -22.49
CA GLU A 35 2.94 8.15 -23.75
C GLU A 35 1.56 8.13 -24.43
N PHE A 36 0.50 8.07 -23.62
CA PHE A 36 -0.90 8.11 -24.07
C PHE A 36 -1.46 9.53 -24.13
N ARG A 37 -0.63 10.57 -24.03
CA ARG A 37 -1.00 12.00 -24.13
C ARG A 37 -2.12 12.40 -23.17
N GLY A 38 -2.12 11.82 -21.98
CA GLY A 38 -3.13 12.01 -20.94
C GLY A 38 -4.35 11.10 -21.07
N HIS A 39 -4.44 10.24 -22.08
CA HIS A 39 -5.53 9.26 -22.16
C HIS A 39 -5.27 8.04 -21.27
N CYS A 40 -6.34 7.50 -20.69
CA CYS A 40 -6.22 6.35 -19.81
C CYS A 40 -6.55 5.05 -20.55
N LEU A 41 -5.62 4.11 -20.59
CA LEU A 41 -5.83 2.80 -21.24
C LEU A 41 -6.82 1.91 -20.46
N LEU A 42 -6.86 2.05 -19.13
CA LEU A 42 -7.66 1.18 -18.26
C LEU A 42 -9.16 1.29 -18.56
N PHE A 43 -9.76 0.15 -18.90
CA PHE A 43 -11.17 0.04 -19.34
C PHE A 43 -11.48 0.73 -20.67
N SER A 44 -10.48 1.19 -21.41
CA SER A 44 -10.69 1.69 -22.76
C SER A 44 -11.07 0.55 -23.69
N THR A 45 -12.05 0.84 -24.54
CA THR A 45 -12.59 -0.12 -25.52
C THR A 45 -12.42 0.46 -26.91
N GLY A 46 -12.77 -0.29 -27.95
CA GLY A 46 -12.69 0.24 -29.30
C GLY A 46 -13.03 -0.79 -30.36
N THR A 47 -13.01 -0.33 -31.60
CA THR A 47 -13.30 -1.15 -32.78
C THR A 47 -12.18 -1.00 -33.80
N TRP A 48 -11.76 -2.13 -34.37
CA TRP A 48 -10.83 -2.17 -35.49
C TRP A 48 -11.57 -1.78 -36.77
N GLN A 49 -11.05 -0.80 -37.48
CA GLN A 49 -11.60 -0.36 -38.75
C GLN A 49 -11.00 -1.20 -39.89
N GLU A 50 -11.86 -1.76 -40.74
CA GLU A 50 -11.42 -2.58 -41.88
C GLU A 50 -10.80 -1.76 -43.02
N SER A 51 -11.13 -0.46 -43.12
CA SER A 51 -10.63 0.42 -44.20
C SER A 51 -9.13 0.70 -44.09
N ASP A 52 -8.67 1.06 -42.90
CA ASP A 52 -7.31 1.58 -42.67
C ASP A 52 -6.51 0.73 -41.69
N GLY A 53 -7.12 -0.33 -41.14
CA GLY A 53 -6.50 -1.22 -40.16
C GLY A 53 -6.22 -0.56 -38.80
N GLN A 54 -6.73 0.66 -38.58
CA GLN A 54 -6.56 1.42 -37.34
C GLN A 54 -7.58 1.01 -36.27
N PHE A 55 -7.20 1.20 -35.02
CA PHE A 55 -8.08 0.96 -33.88
C PHE A 55 -8.66 2.28 -33.38
N VAL A 56 -9.98 2.44 -33.54
CA VAL A 56 -10.68 3.61 -33.02
C VAL A 56 -10.97 3.38 -31.54
N VAL A 57 -10.25 4.11 -30.69
CA VAL A 57 -10.33 3.98 -29.23
C VAL A 57 -11.47 4.81 -28.67
N ASN A 58 -12.29 4.17 -27.85
CA ASN A 58 -13.21 4.82 -26.92
C ASN A 58 -12.52 4.89 -25.55
N TRP A 59 -11.87 6.02 -25.30
CA TRP A 59 -11.14 6.27 -24.07
C TRP A 59 -12.05 6.26 -22.84
N ALA A 60 -11.63 5.52 -21.82
CA ALA A 60 -12.27 5.52 -20.52
C ALA A 60 -11.94 6.79 -19.72
N SER A 61 -12.61 6.95 -18.58
CA SER A 61 -12.35 8.07 -17.67
C SER A 61 -10.92 8.04 -17.15
N GLN A 62 -10.24 9.19 -17.21
CA GLN A 62 -8.92 9.42 -16.60
C GLN A 62 -8.90 9.13 -15.08
N ALA A 63 -10.06 9.14 -14.43
CA ALA A 63 -10.19 8.85 -13.01
C ALA A 63 -9.58 7.49 -12.61
N TYR A 64 -9.62 6.48 -13.48
CA TYR A 64 -9.05 5.15 -13.17
C TYR A 64 -7.51 5.19 -13.08
N CYS A 65 -6.86 5.86 -14.03
CA CYS A 65 -5.41 6.05 -14.03
C CYS A 65 -4.98 6.95 -12.86
N ASN A 66 -5.67 8.08 -12.67
CA ASN A 66 -5.40 9.03 -11.59
C ASN A 66 -5.57 8.40 -10.21
N TYR A 67 -6.58 7.52 -10.04
CA TYR A 67 -6.77 6.77 -8.81
C TYR A 67 -5.57 5.88 -8.49
N THR A 68 -5.03 5.16 -9.48
CA THR A 68 -3.85 4.30 -9.30
C THR A 68 -2.61 5.11 -8.90
N ILE A 69 -2.37 6.24 -9.56
CA ILE A 69 -1.27 7.16 -9.21
C ILE A 69 -1.44 7.70 -7.79
N PHE A 70 -2.65 8.15 -7.45
CA PHE A 70 -2.97 8.64 -6.11
C PHE A 70 -2.71 7.57 -5.03
N VAL A 71 -3.14 6.33 -5.26
CA VAL A 71 -2.86 5.22 -4.34
C VAL A 71 -1.35 5.00 -4.21
N GLY A 72 -0.61 4.97 -5.31
CA GLY A 72 0.85 4.89 -5.30
C GLY A 72 1.50 5.98 -4.42
N LEU A 73 1.07 7.23 -4.58
CA LEU A 73 1.55 8.36 -3.77
C LEU A 73 1.22 8.21 -2.28
N MET A 74 0.02 7.77 -1.95
CA MET A 74 -0.37 7.51 -0.56
C MET A 74 0.50 6.41 0.06
N LEU A 75 0.79 5.34 -0.67
CA LEU A 75 1.70 4.28 -0.20
C LEU A 75 3.14 4.80 -0.02
N LEU A 76 3.61 5.66 -0.93
CA LEU A 76 4.94 6.26 -0.85
C LEU A 76 5.10 7.17 0.37
N LEU A 77 4.16 8.10 0.56
CA LEU A 77 4.21 9.05 1.68
C LEU A 77 4.08 8.33 3.02
N THR A 78 3.14 7.38 3.12
CA THR A 78 2.91 6.65 4.36
C THR A 78 4.09 5.75 4.71
N SER A 79 4.68 5.04 3.75
CA SER A 79 5.89 4.25 4.00
C SER A 79 7.07 5.12 4.43
N ALA A 80 7.31 6.26 3.78
CA ALA A 80 8.38 7.19 4.18
C ALA A 80 8.19 7.75 5.61
N VAL A 81 6.97 8.20 5.94
CA VAL A 81 6.65 8.70 7.29
C VAL A 81 6.82 7.61 8.34
N GLN A 82 6.38 6.38 8.05
CA GLN A 82 6.49 5.27 8.99
C GLN A 82 7.95 4.81 9.20
N ILE A 83 8.75 4.77 8.13
CA ILE A 83 10.20 4.49 8.23
C ILE A 83 10.86 5.53 9.13
N TYR A 84 10.60 6.82 8.90
CA TYR A 84 11.17 7.90 9.71
C TYR A 84 10.78 7.77 11.18
N ARG A 85 9.48 7.60 11.47
CA ARG A 85 8.97 7.49 12.83
C ARG A 85 9.53 6.25 13.57
N LEU A 86 9.52 5.08 12.93
CA LEU A 86 10.03 3.84 13.53
C LEU A 86 11.55 3.90 13.74
N SER A 87 12.29 4.51 12.82
CA SER A 87 13.74 4.71 12.95
C SER A 87 14.08 5.65 14.10
N LEU A 88 13.32 6.73 14.27
CA LEU A 88 13.51 7.67 15.38
C LEU A 88 13.20 7.01 16.73
N LEU A 89 12.12 6.23 16.82
CA LEU A 89 11.77 5.47 18.04
C LEU A 89 12.86 4.46 18.39
N MET A 90 13.43 3.78 17.39
CA MET A 90 14.55 2.86 17.60
C MET A 90 15.79 3.60 18.11
N TYR A 91 16.12 4.76 17.54
CA TYR A 91 17.27 5.56 17.95
C TYR A 91 17.13 6.11 19.37
N ARG A 92 15.93 6.56 19.76
CA ARG A 92 15.65 7.08 21.11
C ARG A 92 15.45 6.00 22.16
N GLY A 93 15.27 4.73 21.75
CA GLY A 93 14.94 3.64 22.66
C GLY A 93 13.58 3.79 23.36
N GLU A 94 12.69 4.61 22.78
CA GLU A 94 11.35 4.88 23.34
C GLU A 94 10.33 3.89 22.78
N ASP A 95 9.44 3.41 23.65
CA ASP A 95 8.31 2.59 23.23
C ASP A 95 7.21 3.44 22.56
N SER A 96 6.57 2.90 21.52
CA SER A 96 5.40 3.54 20.90
C SER A 96 4.24 3.65 21.89
N SER A 97 3.51 4.77 21.88
CA SER A 97 2.27 4.90 22.65
C SER A 97 1.16 4.00 22.08
N PHE A 98 0.22 3.56 22.92
CA PHE A 98 -0.93 2.75 22.51
C PHE A 98 -1.74 3.40 21.38
N LEU A 99 -2.08 4.69 21.52
CA LEU A 99 -2.79 5.46 20.48
C LEU A 99 -2.05 5.44 19.13
N SER A 100 -0.72 5.53 19.19
CA SER A 100 0.14 5.51 18.02
C SER A 100 0.10 4.16 17.30
N ALA A 101 0.11 3.06 18.06
CA ALA A 101 -0.06 1.72 17.51
C ALA A 101 -1.47 1.47 16.94
N PHE A 102 -2.50 2.07 17.55
CA PHE A 102 -3.87 2.00 17.05
C PHE A 102 -4.02 2.71 15.70
N ILE A 103 -3.46 3.93 15.57
CA ILE A 103 -3.45 4.68 14.31
C ILE A 103 -2.70 3.91 13.21
N ASP A 104 -1.62 3.20 13.56
CA ASP A 104 -0.89 2.35 12.61
C ASP A 104 -1.75 1.22 12.05
N VAL A 105 -2.55 0.56 12.91
CA VAL A 105 -3.48 -0.50 12.48
C VAL A 105 -4.54 0.08 11.53
N VAL A 106 -5.23 1.15 11.94
CA VAL A 106 -6.28 1.78 11.12
C VAL A 106 -5.74 2.25 9.77
N SER A 107 -4.57 2.89 9.77
CA SER A 107 -3.91 3.35 8.54
C SER A 107 -3.54 2.17 7.63
N SER A 108 -3.00 1.08 8.19
CA SER A 108 -2.65 -0.10 7.39
C SER A 108 -3.86 -0.78 6.76
N ILE A 109 -5.00 -0.85 7.48
CA ILE A 109 -6.25 -1.42 6.96
C ILE A 109 -6.76 -0.55 5.81
N PHE A 110 -6.83 0.77 6.03
CA PHE A 110 -7.26 1.71 5.00
C PHE A 110 -6.39 1.61 3.73
N LEU A 111 -5.07 1.60 3.89
CA LEU A 111 -4.13 1.50 2.77
C LEU A 111 -4.24 0.15 2.04
N THR A 112 -4.46 -0.94 2.78
CA THR A 112 -4.72 -2.26 2.20
C THR A 112 -5.99 -2.25 1.34
N THR A 113 -7.07 -1.62 1.83
CA THR A 113 -8.34 -1.55 1.11
C THR A 113 -8.22 -0.75 -0.19
N ILE A 114 -7.61 0.44 -0.16
CA ILE A 114 -7.47 1.26 -1.38
C ILE A 114 -6.52 0.59 -2.39
N THR A 115 -5.48 -0.11 -1.92
CA THR A 115 -4.53 -0.85 -2.77
C THR A 115 -5.20 -2.06 -3.43
N LEU A 116 -6.09 -2.76 -2.71
CA LEU A 116 -6.88 -3.86 -3.29
C LEU A 116 -7.78 -3.36 -4.42
N ILE A 117 -8.46 -2.22 -4.22
CA ILE A 117 -9.29 -1.61 -5.25
C ILE A 117 -8.44 -1.22 -6.47
N ALA A 118 -7.26 -0.64 -6.25
CA ALA A 118 -6.34 -0.31 -7.34
C ALA A 118 -5.90 -1.57 -8.10
N ALA A 119 -5.51 -2.64 -7.39
CA ALA A 119 -5.10 -3.90 -8.02
C ALA A 119 -6.20 -4.46 -8.94
N ILE A 120 -7.46 -4.43 -8.48
CA ILE A 120 -8.62 -4.88 -9.26
C ILE A 120 -8.83 -4.00 -10.50
N ILE A 121 -8.79 -2.67 -10.34
CA ILE A 121 -8.92 -1.72 -11.45
C ILE A 121 -7.83 -1.99 -12.50
N ILE A 122 -6.59 -2.17 -12.08
CA ILE A 122 -5.47 -2.39 -12.98
C ILE A 122 -5.61 -3.71 -13.72
N THR A 123 -5.90 -4.79 -13.01
CA THR A 123 -6.04 -6.13 -13.60
C THR A 123 -7.22 -6.18 -14.58
N LEU A 124 -8.41 -5.73 -14.18
CA LEU A 124 -9.60 -5.79 -15.04
C LEU A 124 -9.55 -4.79 -16.21
N GLY A 125 -9.05 -3.58 -15.95
CA GLY A 125 -8.91 -2.56 -16.99
C GLY A 125 -7.92 -2.98 -18.06
N PHE A 126 -6.78 -3.58 -17.67
CA PHE A 126 -5.81 -4.13 -18.62
C PHE A 126 -6.35 -5.34 -19.38
N MET A 127 -7.07 -6.25 -18.73
CA MET A 127 -7.72 -7.38 -19.42
C MET A 127 -8.70 -6.90 -20.49
N THR A 128 -9.47 -5.85 -20.21
CA THR A 128 -10.44 -5.29 -21.16
C THR A 128 -9.75 -4.74 -22.40
N TRP A 129 -8.66 -3.99 -22.21
CA TRP A 129 -7.83 -3.51 -23.32
C TRP A 129 -7.23 -4.65 -24.12
N CYS A 130 -6.60 -5.62 -23.44
CA CYS A 130 -5.99 -6.76 -24.10
C CYS A 130 -6.99 -7.61 -24.89
N GLN A 131 -8.23 -7.74 -24.42
CA GLN A 131 -9.31 -8.40 -25.18
C GLN A 131 -9.66 -7.68 -26.49
N CYS A 132 -9.44 -6.36 -26.57
CA CYS A 132 -9.62 -5.61 -27.81
C CYS A 132 -8.43 -5.81 -28.76
N MET A 133 -7.21 -5.84 -28.21
CA MET A 133 -5.98 -6.06 -28.98
C MET A 133 -5.88 -7.48 -29.54
N THR A 134 -6.31 -8.49 -28.78
CA THR A 134 -6.27 -9.89 -29.22
C THR A 134 -7.26 -10.24 -30.31
N LYS A 135 -8.17 -9.32 -30.68
CA LYS A 135 -9.01 -9.48 -31.89
C LYS A 135 -8.19 -9.43 -33.17
N ARG A 136 -7.07 -8.70 -33.16
CA ARG A 136 -6.20 -8.51 -34.33
C ARG A 136 -4.86 -9.22 -34.19
N PHE A 137 -4.29 -9.23 -33.00
CA PHE A 137 -2.99 -9.83 -32.70
C PHE A 137 -3.16 -11.15 -31.92
N PRO A 138 -2.26 -12.13 -32.08
CA PRO A 138 -2.33 -13.39 -31.34
C PRO A 138 -2.09 -13.22 -29.83
N SER A 139 -1.40 -12.16 -29.41
CA SER A 139 -1.18 -11.82 -28.01
C SER A 139 -1.20 -10.31 -27.80
N CYS A 140 -1.50 -9.89 -26.57
CA CYS A 140 -1.53 -8.47 -26.19
C CYS A 140 -0.12 -7.86 -26.21
N GLU A 141 0.90 -8.63 -25.84
CA GLU A 141 2.30 -8.22 -25.92
C GLU A 141 2.73 -7.90 -27.35
N LEU A 142 2.31 -8.71 -28.33
CA LEU A 142 2.66 -8.47 -29.73
C LEU A 142 1.93 -7.26 -30.33
N ALA A 143 0.89 -6.76 -29.67
CA ALA A 143 0.25 -5.51 -30.03
C ALA A 143 1.10 -4.30 -29.59
N ALA A 144 1.92 -4.42 -28.54
CA ALA A 144 2.82 -3.36 -28.11
C ALA A 144 3.86 -3.06 -29.19
N GLY A 145 4.09 -1.77 -29.44
CA GLY A 145 5.02 -1.26 -30.46
C GLY A 145 4.50 -1.28 -31.89
N ASN A 146 3.25 -1.70 -32.12
CA ASN A 146 2.58 -1.48 -33.39
C ASN A 146 1.84 -0.15 -33.40
N ASP A 147 1.83 0.50 -34.56
CA ASP A 147 1.12 1.74 -34.80
C ASP A 147 -0.40 1.44 -34.92
N ILE A 148 -1.05 1.36 -33.75
CA ILE A 148 -2.44 0.92 -33.59
C ILE A 148 -3.42 2.08 -33.78
N ASP A 149 -3.02 3.29 -33.39
CA ASP A 149 -3.85 4.49 -33.48
C ASP A 149 -3.01 5.72 -33.87
N LYS A 150 -3.24 6.20 -35.09
CA LYS A 150 -2.60 7.40 -35.65
C LYS A 150 -3.38 8.68 -35.38
N ALA A 151 -4.65 8.58 -34.97
CA ALA A 151 -5.52 9.74 -34.81
C ALA A 151 -5.11 10.56 -33.59
N ASP A 152 -4.87 9.89 -32.46
CA ASP A 152 -4.47 10.54 -31.22
C ASP A 152 -2.94 10.68 -31.09
N GLY A 153 -2.18 9.93 -31.91
CA GLY A 153 -0.72 10.00 -31.96
C GLY A 153 -0.07 9.49 -30.68
N ILE A 154 -0.64 8.43 -30.10
CA ILE A 154 -0.17 7.78 -28.88
C ILE A 154 1.05 6.90 -29.15
N ASP A 155 1.93 6.77 -28.16
CA ASP A 155 3.00 5.78 -28.19
C ASP A 155 2.54 4.49 -27.51
N THR A 156 2.54 3.38 -28.25
CA THR A 156 2.09 2.06 -27.77
C THR A 156 3.27 1.13 -27.53
N THR A 157 4.51 1.60 -27.58
CA THR A 157 5.71 0.75 -27.46
C THR A 157 5.88 0.15 -26.07
N GLY A 158 5.59 0.90 -25.00
CA GLY A 158 5.84 0.51 -23.62
C GLY A 158 4.66 -0.15 -22.88
N PHE A 159 3.42 0.05 -23.36
CA PHE A 159 2.22 -0.13 -22.51
C PHE A 159 2.10 -1.50 -21.83
N HIS A 160 2.49 -2.58 -22.51
CA HIS A 160 2.38 -3.94 -21.95
C HIS A 160 3.35 -4.16 -20.78
N ILE A 161 4.59 -3.69 -20.90
CA ILE A 161 5.63 -3.85 -19.88
C ILE A 161 5.35 -2.91 -18.70
N GLU A 162 4.95 -1.66 -18.99
CA GLU A 162 4.60 -0.68 -17.96
C GLU A 162 3.43 -1.14 -17.11
N LEU A 163 2.33 -1.56 -17.73
CA LEU A 163 1.16 -2.03 -16.99
C LEU A 163 1.41 -3.37 -16.29
N ALA A 164 2.24 -4.25 -16.84
CA ALA A 164 2.68 -5.46 -16.14
C ALA A 164 3.49 -5.11 -14.87
N ALA A 165 4.39 -4.12 -14.95
CA ALA A 165 5.13 -3.63 -13.79
C ALA A 165 4.20 -3.02 -12.73
N VAL A 166 3.22 -2.21 -13.15
CA VAL A 166 2.19 -1.64 -12.25
C VAL A 166 1.36 -2.74 -11.59
N GLN A 167 0.94 -3.78 -12.33
CA GLN A 167 0.22 -4.93 -11.77
C GLN A 167 1.05 -5.67 -10.72
N PHE A 168 2.29 -6.03 -11.07
CA PHE A 168 3.20 -6.71 -10.16
C PHE A 168 3.45 -5.88 -8.89
N GLY A 169 3.74 -4.59 -9.07
CA GLY A 169 3.96 -3.65 -7.99
C GLY A 169 2.75 -3.56 -7.05
N THR A 170 1.54 -3.46 -7.60
CA THR A 170 0.32 -3.29 -6.81
C THR A 170 -0.07 -4.57 -6.04
N TRP A 171 0.00 -5.74 -6.67
CA TRP A 171 -0.30 -7.03 -6.00
C TRP A 171 0.75 -7.39 -4.94
N THR A 172 2.02 -7.10 -5.21
CA THR A 172 3.09 -7.32 -4.23
C THR A 172 2.95 -6.33 -3.08
N SER A 173 2.63 -5.07 -3.36
CA SER A 173 2.38 -4.04 -2.35
C SER A 173 1.21 -4.45 -1.44
N LEU A 174 0.10 -4.93 -2.01
CA LEU A 174 -1.03 -5.46 -1.26
C LEU A 174 -0.60 -6.54 -0.26
N SER A 175 0.21 -7.49 -0.71
CA SER A 175 0.71 -8.59 0.13
C SER A 175 1.55 -8.07 1.31
N ILE A 176 2.39 -7.06 1.06
CA ILE A 176 3.21 -6.43 2.11
C ILE A 176 2.33 -5.66 3.10
N TRP A 177 1.35 -4.90 2.63
CA TRP A 177 0.46 -4.13 3.49
C TRP A 177 -0.42 -5.03 4.38
N VAL A 178 -0.85 -6.19 3.88
CA VAL A 178 -1.50 -7.23 4.71
C VAL A 178 -0.54 -7.73 5.79
N GLY A 179 0.71 -8.04 5.45
CA GLY A 179 1.72 -8.46 6.43
C GLY A 179 2.01 -7.40 7.49
N LEU A 180 2.14 -6.13 7.08
CA LEU A 180 2.33 -4.99 7.96
C LEU A 180 1.13 -4.79 8.90
N SER A 181 -0.09 -4.98 8.40
CA SER A 181 -1.31 -4.94 9.21
C SER A 181 -1.31 -6.00 10.31
N VAL A 182 -0.93 -7.25 9.97
CA VAL A 182 -0.77 -8.32 10.98
C VAL A 182 0.25 -7.92 12.04
N PHE A 183 1.43 -7.42 11.65
CA PHE A 183 2.44 -6.96 12.61
C PHE A 183 1.94 -5.79 13.46
N ALA A 184 1.19 -4.85 12.89
CA ALA A 184 0.61 -3.73 13.62
C ALA A 184 -0.43 -4.19 14.66
N VAL A 185 -1.28 -5.17 14.30
CA VAL A 185 -2.26 -5.75 15.23
C VAL A 185 -1.56 -6.51 16.37
N LEU A 186 -0.55 -7.33 16.06
CA LEU A 186 0.25 -8.02 17.08
C LEU A 186 0.94 -7.03 18.03
N LYS A 187 1.48 -5.93 17.48
CA LYS A 187 2.06 -4.83 18.25
C LYS A 187 1.02 -4.19 19.18
N LEU A 188 -0.18 -3.89 18.68
CA LEU A 188 -1.27 -3.30 19.45
C LEU A 188 -1.73 -4.21 20.60
N LEU A 189 -1.94 -5.50 20.32
CA LEU A 189 -2.34 -6.49 21.33
C LEU A 189 -1.30 -6.58 22.45
N ARG A 190 -0.01 -6.60 22.09
CA ARG A 190 1.06 -6.61 23.10
C ARG A 190 1.06 -5.34 23.95
N TYR A 191 0.89 -4.17 23.35
CA TYR A 191 0.83 -2.92 24.12
C TYR A 191 -0.37 -2.87 25.05
N HIS A 192 -1.55 -3.33 24.60
CA HIS A 192 -2.73 -3.43 25.44
C HIS A 192 -2.50 -4.35 26.66
N GLN A 193 -1.87 -5.51 26.46
CA GLN A 193 -1.52 -6.42 27.58
C GLN A 193 -0.53 -5.78 28.55
N LEU A 194 0.51 -5.11 28.04
CA LEU A 194 1.51 -4.42 28.87
C LEU A 194 0.90 -3.26 29.67
N GLU A 195 -0.02 -2.51 29.09
CA GLU A 195 -0.70 -1.42 29.76
C GLU A 195 -1.62 -1.94 30.89
N ASN A 196 -2.38 -3.00 30.63
CA ASN A 196 -3.19 -3.66 31.65
C ASN A 196 -2.33 -4.20 32.81
N MET A 197 -1.16 -4.77 32.52
CA MET A 197 -0.20 -5.22 33.54
C MET A 197 0.36 -4.06 34.37
N LYS A 198 0.66 -2.92 33.75
CA LYS A 198 1.15 -1.73 34.47
C LYS A 198 0.09 -1.19 35.43
N VAL A 199 -1.17 -1.12 34.99
CA VAL A 199 -2.28 -0.66 35.82
C VAL A 199 -2.56 -1.63 36.97
N SER A 200 -2.52 -2.95 36.74
CA SER A 200 -2.73 -3.93 37.80
C SER A 200 -1.60 -3.89 38.85
N MET A 201 -0.34 -3.78 38.42
CA MET A 201 0.81 -3.65 39.32
C MET A 201 0.76 -2.35 40.13
N TYR A 202 0.32 -1.24 39.52
CA TYR A 202 0.14 0.03 40.23
C TYR A 202 -0.93 -0.07 41.32
N ARG A 203 -2.10 -0.67 41.00
CA ARG A 203 -3.17 -0.89 41.99
C ARG A 203 -2.72 -1.80 43.13
N GLU A 204 -2.00 -2.86 42.82
CA GLU A 204 -1.49 -3.78 43.84
C GLU A 204 -0.46 -3.10 44.74
N ARG A 205 0.43 -2.27 44.17
CA ARG A 205 1.36 -1.45 44.94
C ARG A 205 0.63 -0.50 45.91
N GLN A 206 -0.47 0.12 45.49
CA GLN A 206 -1.27 0.98 46.37
C GLN A 206 -1.88 0.18 47.53
N ARG A 207 -2.45 -0.99 47.26
CA ARG A 207 -2.99 -1.87 48.32
C ARG A 207 -1.93 -2.28 49.35
N LEU A 208 -0.73 -2.62 48.89
CA LEU A 208 0.39 -2.99 49.77
C LEU A 208 0.84 -1.81 50.66
N ILE A 209 0.87 -0.58 50.11
CA ILE A 209 1.21 0.62 50.88
C ILE A 209 0.12 0.93 51.92
N GLU A 210 -1.15 0.80 51.56
CA GLU A 210 -2.27 1.01 52.48
C GLU A 210 -2.28 -0.02 53.62
N ALA A 211 -2.04 -1.30 53.31
CA ALA A 211 -1.95 -2.38 54.30
C ALA A 211 -0.74 -2.20 55.25
N ALA A 212 0.40 -1.75 54.73
CA ALA A 212 1.57 -1.44 55.57
C ALA A 212 1.25 -0.29 56.54
N ARG A 213 0.63 0.79 56.06
CA ARG A 213 0.22 1.92 56.91
C ARG A 213 -0.79 1.51 57.99
N SER A 214 -1.75 0.65 57.68
CA SER A 214 -2.71 0.18 58.69
C SER A 214 -2.05 -0.66 59.77
N ASN A 215 -1.06 -1.50 59.42
CA ASN A 215 -0.32 -2.29 60.39
C ASN A 215 0.52 -1.42 61.34
N GLU A 216 1.18 -0.37 60.82
CA GLU A 216 1.94 0.59 61.65
C GLU A 216 1.03 1.30 62.68
N ILE A 217 -0.19 1.69 62.28
CA ILE A 217 -1.14 2.32 63.20
C ILE A 217 -1.53 1.35 64.31
N GLN A 218 -1.76 0.07 63.99
CA GLN A 218 -2.19 -0.93 64.95
C GLN A 218 -1.09 -1.32 65.94
N GLU A 219 0.20 -1.26 65.58
CA GLU A 219 1.31 -1.44 66.52
C GLU A 219 1.55 -0.22 67.43
N SER A 220 1.04 0.96 67.07
CA SER A 220 1.18 2.19 67.85
C SER A 220 0.08 2.44 68.89
N THR A 221 -0.92 1.54 68.97
CA THR A 221 -2.06 1.60 69.91
C THR A 221 -1.97 0.50 70.95
#